data_AF-A0A074LFZ6-F1
#
_entry.id   AF-A0A074LFZ6-F1
#
_cell.length_a   1.000
_cell.length_b   1.000
_cell.length_c   1.000
_cell.angle_alpha   90.00
_cell.angle_beta   90.00
_cell.angle_gamma   90.00
#
_symmetry.space_group_name_H-M   'P 1'
#
loop_
_entity.id
_entity.type
_entity.pdbx_description
1 polymer ?
#
loop_
_entity_poly.entity_id
_entity_poly.type
_entity_poly.pdbx_seq_one_letter_code
_entity_poly.pdbx_strand_id
1 'polypeptide(L)'
;MKDASKLADGLFDRIEKAMQTASHTELTDLLNAATGFLNIMAQQDTITMKDVAKILGIGDRRAYELAHRDDFPAIWIGGSVRVNRMAFYNWMSQRQVVEFDEAA
;
A
#
# COMPACT_ATOMS: atom_id res chain seq x y z
N MET A 1 -3.43 -31.58 -9.06
CA MET A 1 -4.25 -30.82 -8.09
C MET A 1 -4.16 -31.33 -6.65
N LYS A 2 -4.04 -32.64 -6.40
CA LYS A 2 -3.96 -33.19 -5.01
C LYS A 2 -2.65 -32.85 -4.28
N ASP A 3 -1.54 -32.68 -5.01
CA ASP A 3 -0.22 -32.45 -4.40
C ASP A 3 -0.03 -31.01 -3.90
N ALA A 4 -0.68 -30.03 -4.53
CA ALA A 4 -0.62 -28.63 -4.10
C ALA A 4 -1.41 -28.38 -2.79
N SER A 5 -2.53 -29.08 -2.60
CA SER A 5 -3.30 -29.04 -1.36
C SER A 5 -2.47 -29.54 -0.19
N LYS A 6 -1.85 -30.72 -0.33
CA LYS A 6 -0.96 -31.28 0.70
C LYS A 6 0.21 -30.37 1.06
N LEU A 7 0.72 -29.61 0.09
CA LEU A 7 1.81 -28.67 0.31
C LEU A 7 1.36 -27.43 1.09
N ALA A 8 0.14 -26.94 0.83
CA ALA A 8 -0.47 -25.84 1.55
C ALA A 8 -0.88 -26.26 2.98
N ASP A 9 -1.48 -27.45 3.12
CA ASP A 9 -1.90 -28.00 4.40
C ASP A 9 -0.68 -28.20 5.33
N GLY A 10 0.41 -28.75 4.80
CA GLY A 10 1.66 -28.91 5.55
C GLY A 10 2.37 -27.58 5.87
N LEU A 11 2.13 -26.51 5.10
CA LEU A 11 2.64 -25.19 5.42
C LEU A 11 1.85 -24.56 6.58
N PHE A 12 0.53 -24.71 6.57
CA PHE A 12 -0.35 -24.23 7.63
C PHE A 12 -0.02 -24.86 8.99
N ASP A 13 0.11 -26.19 9.05
CA ASP A 13 0.46 -26.90 10.30
C ASP A 13 1.80 -26.42 10.89
N ARG A 14 2.78 -26.12 10.03
CA ARG A 14 4.09 -25.63 10.46
C ARG A 14 4.02 -24.21 10.99
N ILE A 15 3.18 -23.36 10.39
CA ILE A 15 2.92 -22.00 10.86
C ILE A 15 2.22 -22.04 12.22
N GLU A 16 1.18 -22.86 12.37
CA GLU A 16 0.43 -22.98 13.62
C GLU A 16 1.32 -23.46 14.77
N LYS A 17 2.14 -24.49 14.52
CA LYS A 17 3.09 -24.98 15.51
C LYS A 17 4.14 -23.92 15.90
N ALA A 18 4.60 -23.13 14.93
CA ALA A 18 5.51 -22.02 15.20
C ALA A 18 4.83 -20.89 16.00
N MET A 19 3.55 -20.59 15.74
CA MET A 19 2.77 -19.63 16.53
C MET A 19 2.60 -20.07 18.00
N GLN A 20 2.55 -21.38 18.26
CA GLN A 20 2.36 -21.93 19.62
C GLN A 20 3.66 -21.98 20.44
N THR A 21 4.84 -22.01 19.80
CA THR A 21 6.13 -22.16 20.49
C THR A 21 6.99 -20.90 20.49
N ALA A 22 6.70 -19.94 19.62
CA ALA A 22 7.46 -18.69 19.55
C ALA A 22 7.09 -17.76 20.70
N SER A 23 8.10 -17.17 21.32
CA SER A 23 7.91 -16.08 22.29
C SER A 23 7.24 -14.88 21.59
N HIS A 24 6.51 -14.04 22.34
CA HIS A 24 5.83 -12.86 21.78
C HIS A 24 6.79 -11.97 20.96
N THR A 25 8.07 -11.90 21.37
CA THR A 25 9.14 -11.15 20.69
C THR A 25 9.49 -11.73 19.31
N GLU A 26 9.60 -13.06 19.18
CA GLU A 26 9.92 -13.70 17.89
C GLU A 26 8.78 -13.54 16.87
N LEU A 27 7.53 -13.57 17.34
CA LEU A 27 6.36 -13.32 16.49
C LEU A 27 6.30 -11.86 16.03
N THR A 28 6.60 -10.91 16.91
CA THR A 28 6.69 -9.50 16.53
C THR A 28 7.84 -9.25 15.56
N ASP A 29 8.99 -9.90 15.75
CA ASP A 29 10.15 -9.74 14.87
C ASP A 29 9.88 -10.32 13.48
N LEU A 30 9.23 -11.50 13.41
CA LEU A 30 8.79 -12.10 12.15
C LEU A 30 7.77 -11.21 11.44
N LEU A 31 6.79 -10.68 12.19
CA LEU A 31 5.77 -9.79 11.64
C LEU A 31 6.40 -8.48 11.15
N ASN A 32 7.34 -7.90 11.89
CA ASN A 32 8.06 -6.68 11.50
C ASN A 32 8.94 -6.90 10.27
N ALA A 33 9.65 -8.03 10.18
CA ALA A 33 10.45 -8.40 9.02
C ALA A 33 9.56 -8.63 7.78
N ALA A 34 8.45 -9.35 7.92
CA ALA A 34 7.47 -9.56 6.86
C ALA A 34 6.82 -8.24 6.42
N THR A 35 6.44 -7.37 7.36
CA THR A 35 5.88 -6.05 7.07
C THR A 35 6.91 -5.16 6.36
N GLY A 36 8.17 -5.15 6.81
CA GLY A 36 9.25 -4.44 6.15
C GLY A 36 9.48 -4.92 4.72
N PHE A 37 9.49 -6.24 4.50
CA PHE A 37 9.60 -6.83 3.17
C PHE A 37 8.41 -6.47 2.27
N LEU A 38 7.17 -6.63 2.77
CA LEU A 38 5.96 -6.26 2.03
C LEU A 38 5.95 -4.77 1.70
N ASN A 39 6.43 -3.91 2.60
CA ASN A 39 6.55 -2.47 2.36
C ASN A 39 7.59 -2.17 1.27
N ILE A 40 8.76 -2.83 1.27
CA ILE A 40 9.77 -2.69 0.21
C ILE A 40 9.21 -3.13 -1.15
N MET A 41 8.47 -4.24 -1.18
CA MET A 41 7.82 -4.76 -2.40
C MET A 41 6.69 -3.82 -2.88
N ALA A 42 5.92 -3.24 -1.97
CA ALA A 42 4.84 -2.30 -2.27
C ALA A 42 5.36 -0.89 -2.66
N GLN A 43 6.56 -0.51 -2.24
CA GLN A 43 7.17 0.79 -2.55
C GLN A 43 7.49 0.99 -4.05
N GLN A 44 7.45 -0.06 -4.86
CA GLN A 44 7.80 -0.01 -6.29
C GLN A 44 6.60 0.23 -7.24
N ASP A 45 5.35 0.26 -6.77
CA ASP A 45 4.20 0.51 -7.65
C ASP A 45 3.95 2.01 -7.80
N THR A 46 4.37 2.56 -8.95
CA THR A 46 4.10 3.95 -9.31
C THR A 46 3.01 4.04 -10.37
N ILE A 47 2.12 5.01 -10.22
CA ILE A 47 1.09 5.34 -11.19
C ILE A 47 1.46 6.58 -11.99
N THR A 48 0.97 6.66 -13.23
CA THR A 48 1.14 7.85 -14.08
C THR A 48 0.10 8.92 -13.74
N MET A 49 0.31 10.15 -14.20
CA MET A 49 -0.71 11.20 -14.02
C MET A 49 -2.01 10.94 -14.79
N LYS A 50 -1.97 10.12 -15.85
CA LYS A 50 -3.18 9.64 -16.51
C LYS A 50 -3.97 8.68 -15.64
N ASP A 51 -3.28 7.84 -14.86
CA ASP A 51 -3.94 6.96 -13.89
C ASP A 51 -4.53 7.77 -12.74
N VAL A 52 -3.81 8.77 -12.24
CA VAL A 52 -4.33 9.73 -11.24
C VAL A 52 -5.60 10.42 -11.76
N ALA A 53 -5.59 10.92 -13.01
CA ALA A 53 -6.74 11.55 -13.63
C ALA A 53 -7.97 10.61 -13.65
N LYS A 54 -7.76 9.35 -14.05
CA LYS A 54 -8.80 8.31 -14.05
C LYS A 54 -9.33 8.01 -12.65
N ILE A 55 -8.45 7.84 -11.65
CA ILE A 55 -8.85 7.49 -10.29
C ILE A 55 -9.63 8.65 -9.63
N LEU A 56 -9.21 9.90 -9.87
CA LEU A 56 -9.88 11.09 -9.33
C LEU A 56 -11.11 11.54 -10.13
N GLY A 57 -11.34 10.99 -11.33
CA GLY A 57 -12.40 11.46 -12.22
C GLY A 57 -12.19 12.90 -12.71
N ILE A 58 -10.94 13.35 -12.86
CA ILE A 58 -10.59 14.69 -13.33
C ILE A 58 -9.93 14.64 -14.72
N GLY A 59 -9.93 15.76 -15.44
CA GLY A 59 -9.23 15.85 -16.72
C GLY A 59 -7.70 15.82 -16.56
N ASP A 60 -7.00 15.28 -17.55
CA ASP A 60 -5.53 15.13 -17.57
C ASP A 60 -4.80 16.43 -17.17
N ARG A 61 -5.25 17.57 -17.70
CA ARG A 61 -4.67 18.89 -17.37
C ARG A 61 -4.68 19.15 -15.86
N ARG A 62 -5.82 18.91 -15.19
CA ARG A 62 -5.94 19.13 -13.73
C ARG A 62 -5.06 18.16 -12.94
N ALA A 63 -4.88 16.94 -13.43
CA ALA A 63 -3.94 16.01 -12.82
C ALA A 63 -2.50 16.54 -12.93
N TYR A 64 -2.06 17.01 -14.10
CA TYR A 64 -0.73 17.62 -14.23
C TYR A 64 -0.56 18.93 -13.44
N GLU A 65 -1.60 19.73 -13.27
CA GLU A 65 -1.59 20.88 -12.35
C GLU A 65 -1.43 20.43 -10.89
N LEU A 66 -2.11 19.35 -10.49
CA LEU A 66 -1.99 18.74 -9.16
C LEU A 66 -0.56 18.26 -8.88
N ALA A 67 0.14 17.74 -9.88
CA ALA A 67 1.53 17.29 -9.77
C ALA A 67 2.54 18.40 -9.42
N HIS A 68 2.18 19.67 -9.60
CA HIS A 68 3.03 20.82 -9.25
C HIS A 68 2.75 21.38 -7.85
N ARG A 69 1.82 20.78 -7.09
CA ARG A 69 1.52 21.22 -5.73
C ARG A 69 2.47 20.58 -4.73
N ASP A 70 2.94 21.37 -3.77
CA ASP A 70 3.85 20.91 -2.73
C ASP A 70 3.23 19.84 -1.81
N ASP A 71 1.89 19.83 -1.67
CA ASP A 71 1.16 18.84 -0.85
C ASP A 71 0.90 17.52 -1.58
N PHE A 72 1.21 17.42 -2.88
CA PHE A 72 0.92 16.23 -3.68
C PHE A 72 2.18 15.35 -3.84
N PRO A 73 2.10 14.03 -3.63
CA PRO A 73 3.28 13.14 -3.58
C PRO A 73 3.85 12.76 -4.96
N ALA A 74 3.99 13.72 -5.87
CA ALA A 74 4.58 13.51 -7.18
C ALA A 74 6.11 13.40 -7.14
N ILE A 75 6.66 12.51 -7.96
CA ILE A 75 8.10 12.27 -8.12
C ILE A 75 8.46 12.19 -9.61
N TRP A 76 9.69 12.55 -9.95
CA TRP A 76 10.21 12.46 -11.32
C TRP A 76 11.09 11.22 -11.49
N ILE A 77 10.73 10.32 -12.41
CA ILE A 77 11.49 9.12 -12.75
C ILE A 77 11.72 9.11 -14.27
N GLY A 78 12.98 9.25 -14.70
CA GLY A 78 13.34 9.18 -16.13
C GLY A 78 12.61 10.20 -17.00
N GLY A 79 12.37 11.41 -16.50
CA GLY A 79 11.63 12.47 -17.21
C GLY A 79 10.11 12.31 -17.22
N SER A 80 9.58 11.27 -16.57
CA SER A 80 8.14 11.06 -16.38
C SER A 80 7.76 11.39 -14.94
N VAL A 81 6.72 12.22 -14.77
CA VAL A 81 6.11 12.43 -13.46
C VAL A 81 5.26 11.22 -13.08
N ARG A 82 5.48 10.73 -11.86
CA ARG A 82 4.90 9.52 -11.29
C ARG A 82 4.45 9.80 -9.87
N VAL A 83 3.60 8.93 -9.34
CA VAL A 83 3.18 8.99 -7.94
C VAL A 83 3.27 7.58 -7.38
N ASN A 84 3.90 7.40 -6.21
CA ASN A 84 3.81 6.12 -5.52
C ASN A 84 2.33 5.86 -5.16
N ARG A 85 1.81 4.68 -5.51
CA ARG A 85 0.39 4.37 -5.34
C ARG A 85 -0.07 4.51 -3.88
N MET A 86 0.72 4.04 -2.93
CA MET A 86 0.40 4.14 -1.50
C MET A 86 0.36 5.59 -1.04
N ALA A 87 1.37 6.38 -1.42
CA ALA A 87 1.43 7.80 -1.09
C ALA A 87 0.22 8.57 -1.66
N PHE A 88 -0.19 8.24 -2.89
CA PHE A 88 -1.40 8.79 -3.51
C PHE A 88 -2.66 8.49 -2.68
N TYR A 89 -2.88 7.23 -2.28
CA TYR A 89 -4.02 6.86 -1.46
C TYR A 89 -3.99 7.52 -0.08
N ASN A 90 -2.82 7.57 0.57
CA ASN A 90 -2.66 8.26 1.85
C ASN A 90 -3.00 9.75 1.75
N TRP A 91 -2.56 10.41 0.68
CA TRP A 91 -2.92 11.80 0.39
C TRP A 91 -4.42 11.99 0.17
N MET A 92 -5.11 11.04 -0.48
CA MET A 92 -6.57 11.08 -0.60
C MET A 92 -7.26 10.90 0.75
N SER A 93 -6.78 9.99 1.58
CA SER A 93 -7.35 9.72 2.91
C SER A 93 -7.23 10.93 3.86
N GLN A 94 -6.13 11.69 3.78
CA GLN A 94 -5.98 12.94 4.53
C GLN A 94 -7.03 13.99 4.16
N ARG A 95 -7.60 13.92 2.94
CA ARG A 95 -8.72 14.77 2.49
C ARG A 95 -10.10 14.19 2.81
N GLN A 96 -10.17 12.93 3.23
CA GLN A 96 -11.40 12.23 3.64
C GLN A 96 -11.53 12.10 5.17
N VAL A 97 -10.89 12.98 5.95
CA VAL A 97 -11.33 13.17 7.34
C VAL A 97 -12.73 13.76 7.29
N VAL A 98 -13.72 12.88 7.23
CA VAL A 98 -15.13 13.21 7.41
C VAL A 98 -15.24 13.58 8.88
N GLU A 99 -15.38 14.87 9.17
CA GLU A 99 -15.98 15.32 10.42
C GLU A 99 -17.37 14.66 10.48
N PHE A 100 -17.48 13.57 11.24
CA PHE A 100 -18.77 13.18 11.78
C PHE A 100 -19.08 14.20 12.86
N ASP A 101 -19.71 15.29 12.43
CA ASP A 101 -20.36 16.24 13.33
C ASP A 101 -21.43 15.45 14.12
N GLU A 102 -21.07 15.08 15.34
CA GLU A 102 -22.02 14.69 16.37
C GLU A 102 -22.74 15.97 16.81
N ALA A 103 -23.77 16.37 16.06
CA ALA A 103 -24.58 17.53 16.37
C ALA A 103 -26.07 17.17 16.44
N ALA A 104 -26.51 17.02 17.70
CA ALA A 104 -27.81 17.34 18.29
C ALA A 104 -29.05 16.52 17.90
#